data_AF-A0A9E7RTQ3-F1
#
_entry.id   AF-A0A9E7RTQ3-F1
#
_cell.length_a   1.000
_cell.length_b   1.000
_cell.length_c   1.000
_cell.angle_alpha   90.00
_cell.angle_beta   90.00
_cell.angle_gamma   90.00
#
_symmetry.space_group_name_H-M   'P 1'
#
loop_
_entity.id
_entity.type
_entity.pdbx_description
1 polymer ?
#
loop_
_entity_poly.entity_id
_entity_poly.type
_entity_poly.pdbx_seq_one_letter_code
_entity_poly.pdbx_strand_id
1 'polypeptide(L)'
;MLIAFIFLVSPASAAVFVTDPSHAIITAPAAAHTGSPLVLSSYTPEKSVQKHLKGKDVVVVGDLKIKGTRIPARTSSLAVYWKKSNVVVLGTGNEVSAAYIAIRNDAPLLVTGKTMPSATRTQIKRLKPSRIIVCAPESRVPASSLRGLGVPWQRVWYGSDSATLRALQRDSKTVVTAPGPLLPVAMTLWKNATFRLSDTVTVNGTALWSSSRQTTSVIMNRYASGDPEKIYISSDNLNGVNGKSFMEAIKREIGGSATVILDQKSPAPGEADRAIKNAPPGSLAVYIAAACAGTMHSTISGIKTGYLRSYASDLDGVVYVNYGSLNLASTGYLARAWDDNFSNVYFAGINNPARYLQDAGILLIEPKTVAQDQRPRMIAGKLIDYAYSADGEHLRSLNSSGYVARHEVDPTGLSCDARRIVNGTKPLMKREEWVYLSSQYIAGLPIKRNTTTISDAPGSMESTYTGTLSRSEYRDVARRVYEFARTNRRLPSYVQVGDKRLSRDDYTLIFAEIIQNHTERSKMVFPSSVKMGESLIDRALDFIRDIFT
;
A
#
# COMPACT_ATOMS: atom_id res chain seq x y z
N MET A 1 53.33 21.77 6.47
CA MET A 1 52.71 22.22 5.20
C MET A 1 52.01 21.01 4.61
N LEU A 2 50.75 20.77 4.99
CA LEU A 2 49.96 19.60 4.54
C LEU A 2 49.12 20.04 3.34
N ILE A 3 49.51 19.61 2.15
CA ILE A 3 48.78 19.88 0.90
C ILE A 3 47.46 19.11 0.98
N ALA A 4 46.38 19.80 1.34
CA ALA A 4 45.04 19.28 1.19
C ALA A 4 44.75 19.21 -0.31
N PHE A 5 44.75 18.00 -0.87
CA PHE A 5 44.21 17.72 -2.20
C PHE A 5 42.74 18.15 -2.22
N ILE A 6 42.49 19.36 -2.72
CA ILE A 6 41.18 19.77 -3.17
C ILE A 6 40.95 18.97 -4.45
N PHE A 7 40.24 17.85 -4.33
CA PHE A 7 39.65 17.21 -5.49
C PHE A 7 38.84 18.27 -6.23
N LEU A 8 39.31 18.68 -7.41
CA LEU A 8 38.53 19.37 -8.42
C LEU A 8 37.46 18.40 -8.90
N VAL A 9 36.42 18.21 -8.10
CA VAL A 9 35.18 17.59 -8.56
C VAL A 9 34.54 18.63 -9.45
N SER A 10 34.89 18.63 -10.74
CA SER A 10 33.96 19.10 -11.76
C SER A 10 32.80 18.11 -11.69
N PRO A 11 31.68 18.46 -11.05
CA PRO A 11 30.59 17.51 -10.94
C PRO A 11 30.01 17.40 -12.34
N ALA A 12 29.97 16.17 -12.84
CA ALA A 12 29.28 15.87 -14.07
C ALA A 12 27.88 16.49 -14.01
N SER A 13 27.44 17.05 -15.14
CA SER A 13 26.13 17.67 -15.40
C SER A 13 24.92 16.73 -15.17
N ALA A 14 25.06 15.64 -14.41
CA ALA A 14 24.10 14.54 -14.29
C ALA A 14 23.96 13.96 -12.85
N ALA A 15 24.63 14.50 -11.84
CA ALA A 15 24.53 13.97 -10.47
C ALA A 15 23.22 14.40 -9.76
N VAL A 16 22.65 13.56 -8.90
CA VAL A 16 21.53 13.94 -8.02
C VAL A 16 22.08 14.52 -6.72
N PHE A 17 21.64 15.73 -6.37
CA PHE A 17 21.95 16.30 -5.06
C PHE A 17 20.99 15.73 -4.03
N VAL A 18 21.53 15.25 -2.92
CA VAL A 18 20.73 14.73 -1.81
C VAL A 18 21.14 15.41 -0.52
N THR A 19 20.16 15.96 0.18
CA THR A 19 20.40 16.80 1.36
C THR A 19 19.33 16.61 2.42
N ASP A 20 19.68 16.91 3.66
CA ASP A 20 18.70 17.10 4.73
C ASP A 20 17.81 18.32 4.44
N PRO A 21 16.50 18.30 4.78
CA PRO A 21 15.62 19.44 4.61
C PRO A 21 16.14 20.76 5.20
N SER A 22 16.89 20.71 6.32
CA SER A 22 17.48 21.90 6.95
C SER A 22 18.57 22.58 6.10
N HIS A 23 19.17 21.86 5.15
CA HIS A 23 20.21 22.38 4.25
C HIS A 23 19.69 22.61 2.82
N ALA A 24 18.40 22.37 2.55
CA ALA A 24 17.83 22.44 1.20
C ALA A 24 17.98 23.84 0.59
N ILE A 25 17.77 24.90 1.39
CA ILE A 25 17.86 26.30 0.95
C ILE A 25 19.26 26.63 0.40
N ILE A 26 20.32 26.19 1.08
CA ILE A 26 21.70 26.48 0.66
C ILE A 26 22.17 25.54 -0.46
N THR A 27 21.59 24.34 -0.57
CA THR A 27 21.95 23.34 -1.57
C THR A 27 21.31 23.60 -2.92
N ALA A 28 20.06 24.06 -2.95
CA ALA A 28 19.27 24.23 -4.17
C ALA A 28 19.94 25.11 -5.25
N PRO A 29 20.63 26.23 -4.94
CA PRO A 29 21.34 27.00 -5.96
C PRO A 29 22.41 26.20 -6.69
N ALA A 30 23.18 25.35 -5.99
CA ALA A 30 24.24 24.54 -6.61
C ALA A 30 23.66 23.43 -7.49
N ALA A 31 22.59 22.78 -7.03
CA ALA A 31 21.84 21.81 -7.83
C ALA A 31 21.26 22.48 -9.09
N ALA A 32 20.62 23.64 -8.95
CA ALA A 32 20.08 24.40 -10.07
C ALA A 32 21.17 24.83 -11.07
N HIS A 33 22.30 25.37 -10.60
CA HIS A 33 23.41 25.81 -11.45
C HIS A 33 23.95 24.68 -12.33
N THR A 34 24.05 23.48 -11.77
CA THR A 34 24.54 22.28 -12.47
C THR A 34 23.47 21.57 -13.30
N GLY A 35 22.25 22.10 -13.37
CA GLY A 35 21.12 21.44 -14.04
C GLY A 35 20.69 20.13 -13.37
N SER A 36 21.07 19.94 -12.11
CA SER A 36 20.90 18.70 -11.36
C SER A 36 19.63 18.70 -10.51
N PRO A 37 18.95 17.55 -10.37
CA PRO A 37 17.82 17.40 -9.45
C PRO A 37 18.25 17.49 -7.98
N LEU A 38 17.31 17.91 -7.12
CA LEU A 38 17.47 17.93 -5.66
C LEU A 38 16.46 16.98 -5.01
N VAL A 39 16.95 16.09 -4.15
CA VAL A 39 16.14 15.15 -3.37
C VAL A 39 16.40 15.38 -1.89
N LEU A 40 15.35 15.30 -1.07
CA LEU A 40 15.46 15.38 0.38
C LEU A 40 15.61 13.99 0.98
N SER A 41 16.46 13.88 2.00
CA SER A 41 16.60 12.66 2.80
C SER A 41 16.82 13.00 4.27
N SER A 42 16.35 12.14 5.17
CA SER A 42 16.81 12.12 6.56
C SER A 42 18.17 11.42 6.68
N TYR A 43 18.76 11.48 7.87
CA TYR A 43 20.02 10.80 8.19
C TYR A 43 20.01 9.33 7.81
N THR A 44 18.95 8.60 8.15
CA THR A 44 18.69 7.22 7.69
C THR A 44 17.68 7.27 6.55
N PRO A 45 18.10 7.08 5.29
CA PRO A 45 17.26 7.31 4.12
C PRO A 45 16.06 6.35 4.06
N GLU A 46 14.88 6.89 3.72
CA GLU A 46 13.68 6.11 3.41
C GLU A 46 13.92 5.19 2.20
N LYS A 47 13.21 4.05 2.14
CA LYS A 47 13.29 3.13 0.99
C LYS A 47 12.99 3.84 -0.34
N SER A 48 12.10 4.82 -0.35
CA SER A 48 11.77 5.62 -1.54
C SER A 48 12.94 6.42 -2.09
N VAL A 49 13.69 7.06 -1.20
CA VAL A 49 14.93 7.77 -1.56
C VAL A 49 15.96 6.76 -2.07
N GLN A 50 16.15 5.63 -1.38
CA GLN A 50 17.11 4.61 -1.81
C GLN A 50 16.78 4.04 -3.21
N LYS A 51 15.50 3.70 -3.45
CA LYS A 51 15.00 3.22 -4.75
C LYS A 51 15.28 4.26 -5.84
N HIS A 52 14.93 5.52 -5.60
CA HIS A 52 15.12 6.58 -6.58
C HIS A 52 16.59 6.84 -6.94
N LEU A 53 17.51 6.65 -6.00
CA LEU A 53 18.95 6.88 -6.19
C LEU A 53 19.69 5.66 -6.76
N LYS A 54 19.05 4.50 -6.86
CA LYS A 54 19.69 3.27 -7.37
C LYS A 54 20.22 3.50 -8.79
N GLY A 55 21.52 3.27 -8.98
CA GLY A 55 22.19 3.41 -10.27
C GLY A 55 22.48 4.86 -10.69
N LYS A 56 22.26 5.85 -9.82
CA LYS A 56 22.54 7.26 -10.10
C LYS A 56 23.86 7.72 -9.46
N ASP A 57 24.52 8.67 -10.09
CA ASP A 57 25.58 9.44 -9.45
C ASP A 57 24.97 10.40 -8.43
N VAL A 58 25.49 10.39 -7.20
CA VAL A 58 24.91 11.14 -6.08
C VAL A 58 25.94 12.06 -5.46
N VAL A 59 25.55 13.32 -5.26
CA VAL A 59 26.24 14.27 -4.39
C VAL A 59 25.49 14.34 -3.05
N VAL A 60 26.12 13.87 -1.99
CA VAL A 60 25.55 13.88 -0.65
C VAL A 60 26.01 15.13 0.09
N VAL A 61 25.07 16.00 0.44
CA VAL A 61 25.33 17.26 1.15
C VAL A 61 25.03 17.08 2.64
N GLY A 62 26.08 17.10 3.45
CA GLY A 62 26.02 16.80 4.88
C GLY A 62 26.18 15.31 5.20
N ASP A 63 25.65 14.89 6.35
CA ASP A 63 26.05 13.64 7.00
C ASP A 63 25.04 12.48 6.80
N LEU A 64 24.38 12.42 5.64
CA LEU A 64 23.35 11.41 5.35
C LEU A 64 23.97 10.01 5.13
N LYS A 65 23.30 8.92 5.54
CA LYS A 65 23.72 7.53 5.27
C LYS A 65 23.38 7.07 3.85
N ILE A 66 23.84 7.82 2.85
CA ILE A 66 23.69 7.56 1.42
C ILE A 66 25.06 7.36 0.78
N LYS A 67 25.17 6.46 -0.20
CA LYS A 67 26.39 6.28 -1.01
C LYS A 67 26.47 7.39 -2.06
N GLY A 68 27.63 8.02 -2.20
CA GLY A 68 27.86 9.10 -3.17
C GLY A 68 29.06 9.98 -2.80
N THR A 69 29.33 10.98 -3.63
CA THR A 69 30.36 12.00 -3.38
C THR A 69 29.91 12.93 -2.27
N ARG A 70 30.63 12.94 -1.14
CA ARG A 70 30.23 13.70 0.04
C ARG A 70 30.81 15.11 0.03
N ILE A 71 29.96 16.09 0.31
CA ILE A 71 30.38 17.47 0.56
C ILE A 71 29.73 18.01 1.84
N PRO A 72 30.46 18.79 2.66
CA PRO A 72 29.87 19.41 3.85
C PRO A 72 28.79 20.44 3.47
N ALA A 73 27.70 20.49 4.24
CA ALA A 73 26.59 21.44 4.05
C ALA A 73 26.95 22.87 4.47
N ARG A 74 27.84 23.52 3.71
CA ARG A 74 28.30 24.89 4.00
C ARG A 74 28.69 25.65 2.75
N THR A 75 28.65 26.98 2.85
CA THR A 75 29.03 27.96 1.84
C THR A 75 30.28 27.59 1.04
N SER A 76 31.38 27.25 1.73
CA SER A 76 32.66 26.99 1.07
C SER A 76 32.66 25.74 0.20
N SER A 77 31.84 24.74 0.53
CA SER A 77 31.73 23.51 -0.25
C SER A 77 30.76 23.66 -1.43
N LEU A 78 29.71 24.45 -1.29
CA LEU A 78 28.67 24.62 -2.31
C LEU A 78 29.00 25.74 -3.31
N ALA A 79 29.77 26.75 -2.92
CA ALA A 79 30.17 27.83 -3.83
C ALA A 79 31.23 27.40 -4.87
N VAL A 80 31.90 26.25 -4.68
CA VAL A 80 32.96 25.76 -5.58
C VAL A 80 32.46 25.47 -6.99
N TYR A 81 31.16 25.20 -7.12
CA TYR A 81 30.48 24.95 -8.38
C TYR A 81 30.54 26.16 -9.33
N TRP A 82 30.74 27.37 -8.79
CA TRP A 82 30.99 28.58 -9.57
C TRP A 82 32.48 28.90 -9.61
N LYS A 83 33.05 28.97 -10.82
CA LYS A 83 34.42 29.51 -11.02
C LYS A 83 34.46 31.02 -10.78
N LYS A 84 33.44 31.73 -11.26
CA LYS A 84 33.19 33.17 -11.08
C LYS A 84 31.68 33.39 -10.98
N SER A 85 31.24 34.50 -10.38
CA SER A 85 29.83 34.88 -10.40
C SER A 85 29.68 36.39 -10.36
N ASN A 86 28.90 36.97 -11.28
CA ASN A 86 28.63 38.40 -11.29
C ASN A 86 27.81 38.85 -10.07
N VAL A 87 26.99 37.94 -9.55
CA VAL A 87 26.11 38.17 -8.40
C VAL A 87 26.45 37.18 -7.31
N VAL A 88 26.46 37.64 -6.06
CA VAL A 88 26.48 36.77 -4.88
C VAL A 88 25.24 37.07 -4.05
N VAL A 89 24.55 36.04 -3.60
CA VAL A 89 23.43 36.21 -2.65
C VAL A 89 23.91 35.88 -1.25
N LEU A 90 23.64 36.75 -0.29
CA LEU A 90 23.86 36.54 1.13
C LEU A 90 22.52 36.29 1.83
N GLY A 91 22.49 35.27 2.69
CA GLY A 91 21.33 34.96 3.53
C GLY A 91 21.76 34.23 4.80
N THR A 92 20.82 33.89 5.67
CA THR A 92 21.15 33.13 6.90
C THR A 92 21.10 31.62 6.71
N GLY A 93 20.63 31.16 5.54
CA GLY A 93 20.36 29.76 5.25
C GLY A 93 18.92 29.33 5.59
N ASN A 94 18.09 30.25 6.11
CA ASN A 94 16.71 29.96 6.51
C ASN A 94 15.65 30.62 5.63
N GLU A 95 16.04 31.60 4.80
CA GLU A 95 15.14 32.35 3.93
C GLU A 95 14.97 31.61 2.59
N VAL A 96 13.80 31.03 2.33
CA VAL A 96 13.50 30.32 1.08
C VAL A 96 13.60 31.25 -0.13
N SER A 97 13.24 32.52 0.05
CA SER A 97 13.39 33.56 -0.97
C SER A 97 14.85 33.84 -1.33
N ALA A 98 15.81 33.58 -0.43
CA ALA A 98 17.23 33.71 -0.77
C ALA A 98 17.66 32.63 -1.79
N ALA A 99 17.15 31.40 -1.66
CA ALA A 99 17.37 30.34 -2.65
C ALA A 99 16.75 30.72 -4.00
N TYR A 100 15.53 31.27 -4.01
CA TYR A 100 14.87 31.76 -5.23
C TYR A 100 15.74 32.80 -5.96
N ILE A 101 16.17 33.84 -5.23
CA ILE A 101 16.99 34.92 -5.80
C ILE A 101 18.30 34.36 -6.34
N ALA A 102 18.95 33.47 -5.60
CA ALA A 102 20.20 32.84 -6.03
C ALA A 102 20.01 32.06 -7.34
N ILE A 103 18.99 31.20 -7.41
CA ILE A 103 18.67 30.40 -8.60
C ILE A 103 18.35 31.29 -9.81
N ARG A 104 17.55 32.36 -9.63
CA ARG A 104 17.17 33.28 -10.72
C ARG A 104 18.35 34.09 -11.27
N ASN A 105 19.37 34.32 -10.46
CA ASN A 105 20.57 35.06 -10.86
C ASN A 105 21.75 34.14 -11.23
N ASP A 106 21.53 32.82 -11.29
CA ASP A 106 22.58 31.81 -11.45
C ASP A 106 23.78 32.05 -10.51
N ALA A 107 23.47 32.36 -9.25
CA ALA A 107 24.42 32.86 -8.26
C ALA A 107 24.56 31.91 -7.07
N PRO A 108 25.75 31.84 -6.43
CA PRO A 108 25.88 31.10 -5.19
C PRO A 108 25.20 31.83 -4.04
N LEU A 109 24.55 31.05 -3.15
CA LEU A 109 24.05 31.52 -1.86
C LEU A 109 25.09 31.28 -0.78
N LEU A 110 25.61 32.36 -0.19
CA LEU A 110 26.59 32.29 0.90
C LEU A 110 25.92 32.64 2.24
N VAL A 111 26.09 31.74 3.22
CA VAL A 111 25.55 31.93 4.57
C VAL A 111 26.34 32.98 5.33
N THR A 112 25.63 33.91 5.98
CA THR A 112 26.18 34.94 6.87
C THR A 112 25.20 35.26 8.00
N GLY A 113 25.63 36.07 8.96
CA GLY A 113 24.79 36.52 10.08
C GLY A 113 25.27 37.86 10.64
N LYS A 114 25.08 38.07 11.95
CA LYS A 114 25.53 39.28 12.67
C LYS A 114 27.02 39.56 12.49
N THR A 115 27.82 38.51 12.37
CA THR A 115 29.24 38.57 12.02
C THR A 115 29.46 37.74 10.77
N MET A 116 30.14 38.31 9.78
CA MET A 116 30.43 37.60 8.53
C MET A 116 31.52 36.54 8.74
N PRO A 117 31.25 35.25 8.45
CA PRO A 117 32.27 34.20 8.54
C PRO A 117 33.44 34.43 7.58
N SER A 118 34.65 34.06 8.01
CA SER A 118 35.87 34.13 7.18
C SER A 118 35.73 33.32 5.88
N ALA A 119 35.07 32.16 5.94
CA ALA A 119 34.75 31.33 4.78
C ALA A 119 33.91 32.10 3.75
N THR A 120 32.88 32.84 4.19
CA THR A 120 32.03 33.65 3.32
C THR A 120 32.82 34.78 2.69
N ARG A 121 33.64 35.51 3.47
CA ARG A 121 34.52 36.57 2.94
C ARG A 121 35.52 36.02 1.89
N THR A 122 36.06 34.84 2.14
CA THR A 122 36.98 34.15 1.22
C THR A 122 36.29 33.82 -0.10
N GLN A 123 35.07 33.31 -0.06
CA GLN A 123 34.30 33.00 -1.27
C GLN A 123 33.92 34.27 -2.05
N ILE A 124 33.54 35.36 -1.39
CA ILE A 124 33.26 36.64 -2.06
C ILE A 124 34.51 37.11 -2.83
N LYS A 125 35.69 37.11 -2.18
CA LYS A 125 36.96 37.48 -2.83
C LYS A 125 37.30 36.58 -4.02
N ARG A 126 37.07 35.28 -3.90
CA ARG A 126 37.32 34.30 -4.98
C ARG A 126 36.39 34.50 -6.18
N LEU A 127 35.11 34.68 -5.92
CA LEU A 127 34.06 34.77 -6.95
C LEU A 127 34.07 36.11 -7.70
N LYS A 128 34.63 37.16 -7.08
CA LYS A 128 34.75 38.53 -7.63
C LYS A 128 33.42 39.08 -8.19
N PRO A 129 32.34 39.13 -7.39
CA PRO A 129 31.07 39.65 -7.86
C PRO A 129 31.11 41.14 -8.13
N SER A 130 30.31 41.59 -9.11
CA SER A 130 30.07 43.02 -9.36
C SER A 130 28.98 43.59 -8.46
N ARG A 131 28.10 42.74 -7.92
CA ARG A 131 27.09 43.13 -6.92
C ARG A 131 26.75 41.99 -5.95
N ILE A 132 26.32 42.38 -4.75
CA ILE A 132 25.83 41.46 -3.72
C ILE A 132 24.35 41.74 -3.44
N ILE A 133 23.53 40.69 -3.38
CA ILE A 133 22.15 40.78 -2.92
C ILE A 133 22.06 40.20 -1.51
N VAL A 134 21.50 40.94 -0.57
CA VAL A 134 21.29 40.48 0.81
C VAL A 134 19.81 40.15 0.98
N CYS A 135 19.48 38.86 1.10
CA CYS A 135 18.13 38.38 1.31
C CYS A 135 17.98 37.83 2.73
N ALA A 136 17.87 38.75 3.68
CA ALA A 136 17.62 38.48 5.09
C ALA A 136 17.15 39.77 5.77
N PRO A 137 16.43 39.70 6.91
CA PRO A 137 16.12 40.88 7.70
C PRO A 137 17.38 41.53 8.27
N GLU A 138 17.36 42.86 8.42
CA GLU A 138 18.45 43.67 8.99
C GLU A 138 18.86 43.17 10.39
N SER A 139 17.91 42.68 11.19
CA SER A 139 18.14 42.13 12.52
C SER A 139 19.01 40.87 12.55
N ARG A 140 19.08 40.11 11.44
CA ARG A 140 19.91 38.90 11.31
C ARG A 140 21.21 39.14 10.57
N VAL A 141 21.19 40.01 9.56
CA VAL A 141 22.35 40.40 8.77
C VAL A 141 22.41 41.93 8.73
N PRO A 142 22.96 42.59 9.77
CA PRO A 142 23.01 44.05 9.84
C PRO A 142 24.02 44.64 8.86
N ALA A 143 23.84 45.87 8.42
CA ALA A 143 24.74 46.60 7.52
C ALA A 143 26.18 46.65 8.07
N SER A 144 26.33 46.68 9.40
CA SER A 144 27.63 46.61 10.08
C SER A 144 28.43 45.34 9.74
N SER A 145 27.76 44.21 9.51
CA SER A 145 28.36 42.92 9.11
C SER A 145 28.88 42.90 7.67
N LEU A 146 28.43 43.86 6.84
CA LEU A 146 28.74 43.96 5.41
C LEU A 146 29.84 45.00 5.11
N ARG A 147 30.37 45.67 6.15
CA ARG A 147 31.42 46.68 5.99
C ARG A 147 32.72 46.07 5.45
N GLY A 148 33.40 46.82 4.59
CA GLY A 148 34.70 46.43 4.02
C GLY A 148 34.63 45.28 3.02
N LEU A 149 33.48 45.05 2.38
CA LEU A 149 33.34 44.09 1.28
C LEU A 149 33.96 44.59 -0.04
N GLY A 150 33.99 45.91 -0.25
CA GLY A 150 34.50 46.51 -1.49
C GLY A 150 33.65 46.21 -2.74
N VAL A 151 32.44 45.69 -2.56
CA VAL A 151 31.48 45.37 -3.63
C VAL A 151 30.13 46.03 -3.29
N PRO A 152 29.47 46.71 -4.23
CA PRO A 152 28.13 47.26 -4.01
C PRO A 152 27.14 46.18 -3.58
N TRP A 153 26.31 46.48 -2.59
CA TRP A 153 25.29 45.54 -2.11
C TRP A 153 23.94 46.21 -1.96
N GLN A 154 22.88 45.42 -2.14
CA GLN A 154 21.50 45.85 -1.93
C GLN A 154 20.77 44.79 -1.10
N ARG A 155 19.99 45.25 -0.12
CA ARG A 155 19.07 44.37 0.60
C ARG A 155 17.79 44.18 -0.21
N VAL A 156 17.42 42.93 -0.43
CA VAL A 156 16.19 42.52 -1.09
C VAL A 156 15.45 41.60 -0.12
N TRP A 157 14.64 42.21 0.75
CA TRP A 157 13.86 41.51 1.77
C TRP A 157 12.60 42.33 2.08
N TYR A 158 11.43 41.77 1.81
CA TYR A 158 10.13 42.46 1.94
C TYR A 158 9.36 42.01 3.20
N GLY A 159 10.08 41.68 4.28
CA GLY A 159 9.52 41.33 5.59
C GLY A 159 9.25 39.85 5.82
N SER A 160 8.99 39.07 4.77
CA SER A 160 8.82 37.61 4.83
C SER A 160 9.20 36.93 3.52
N ASP A 161 9.38 35.60 3.52
CA ASP A 161 9.58 34.83 2.28
C ASP A 161 8.38 35.00 1.32
N SER A 162 7.15 34.90 1.82
CA SER A 162 5.94 35.07 1.00
C SER A 162 5.85 36.47 0.37
N ALA A 163 6.16 37.53 1.11
CA ALA A 163 6.18 38.89 0.57
C ALA A 163 7.31 39.08 -0.44
N THR A 164 8.49 38.54 -0.15
CA THR A 164 9.67 38.65 -1.02
C THR A 164 9.46 37.91 -2.34
N LEU A 165 8.92 36.69 -2.31
CA LEU A 165 8.55 35.95 -3.52
C LEU A 165 7.49 36.69 -4.34
N ARG A 166 6.45 37.25 -3.71
CA ARG A 166 5.42 38.03 -4.42
C ARG A 166 5.99 39.29 -5.08
N ALA A 167 6.92 39.98 -4.43
CA ALA A 167 7.50 41.21 -4.96
C ALA A 167 8.46 40.99 -6.15
N LEU A 168 9.11 39.81 -6.23
CA LEU A 168 10.18 39.56 -7.19
C LEU A 168 9.78 38.69 -8.38
N GLN A 169 8.73 37.90 -8.24
CA GLN A 169 8.33 36.95 -9.28
C GLN A 169 7.56 37.65 -10.38
N ARG A 170 7.77 37.18 -11.61
CA ARG A 170 6.91 37.51 -12.75
C ARG A 170 5.83 36.43 -12.88
N ASP A 171 4.72 36.80 -13.49
CA ASP A 171 3.68 35.84 -13.83
C ASP A 171 4.24 34.78 -14.79
N SER A 172 3.92 33.53 -14.50
CA SER A 172 4.32 32.36 -15.27
C SER A 172 3.11 31.46 -15.53
N LYS A 173 3.13 30.75 -16.65
CA LYS A 173 2.13 29.71 -16.95
C LYS A 173 2.23 28.54 -15.96
N THR A 174 3.38 28.35 -15.33
CA THR A 174 3.59 27.33 -14.32
C THR A 174 3.52 27.96 -12.94
N VAL A 175 2.56 27.52 -12.14
CA VAL A 175 2.40 27.92 -10.73
C VAL A 175 2.69 26.71 -9.85
N VAL A 176 3.63 26.87 -8.93
CA VAL A 176 3.99 25.82 -7.96
C VAL A 176 3.76 26.32 -6.54
N THR A 177 2.98 25.58 -5.77
CA THR A 177 2.88 25.78 -4.32
C THR A 177 3.65 24.68 -3.62
N ALA A 178 4.32 24.97 -2.50
CA ALA A 178 4.91 23.93 -1.65
C ALA A 178 5.19 24.44 -0.23
N PRO A 179 5.34 23.54 0.76
CA PRO A 179 5.89 23.86 2.06
C PRO A 179 7.31 24.41 1.95
N GLY A 180 7.71 25.27 2.89
CA GLY A 180 9.05 25.88 2.92
C GLY A 180 10.21 24.89 2.70
N PRO A 181 10.25 23.72 3.36
CA PRO A 181 11.30 22.73 3.13
C PRO A 181 11.33 22.09 1.73
N LEU A 182 10.20 22.07 1.01
CA LEU A 182 10.08 21.46 -0.33
C LEU A 182 10.18 22.51 -1.46
N LEU A 183 9.99 23.79 -1.16
CA LEU A 183 10.07 24.83 -2.17
C LEU A 183 11.47 24.94 -2.83
N PRO A 184 12.60 24.75 -2.12
CA PRO A 184 13.90 24.67 -2.76
C PRO A 184 13.99 23.53 -3.81
N VAL A 185 13.37 22.37 -3.56
CA VAL A 185 13.26 21.29 -4.55
C VAL A 185 12.49 21.78 -5.77
N ALA A 186 11.32 22.38 -5.56
CA ALA A 186 10.50 22.94 -6.65
C ALA A 186 11.27 23.96 -7.50
N MET A 187 12.08 24.81 -6.88
CA MET A 187 12.87 25.83 -7.58
C MET A 187 13.97 25.24 -8.46
N THR A 188 14.50 24.06 -8.10
CA THR A 188 15.45 23.35 -8.98
C THR A 188 14.78 22.75 -10.22
N LEU A 189 13.54 22.28 -10.07
CA LEU A 189 12.79 21.57 -11.12
C LEU A 189 12.09 22.51 -12.09
N TRP A 190 11.45 23.57 -11.59
CA TRP A 190 10.61 24.48 -12.38
C TRP A 190 11.15 25.92 -12.33
N LYS A 191 12.42 26.13 -12.68
CA LYS A 191 13.15 27.42 -12.54
C LYS A 191 12.42 28.69 -13.01
N ASN A 192 11.49 28.56 -13.96
CA ASN A 192 10.72 29.66 -14.54
C ASN A 192 9.27 29.76 -14.02
N ALA A 193 8.91 29.01 -12.98
CA ALA A 193 7.58 29.04 -12.38
C ALA A 193 7.39 30.23 -11.42
N THR A 194 6.13 30.51 -11.11
CA THR A 194 5.73 31.35 -9.98
C THR A 194 5.57 30.45 -8.75
N PHE A 195 6.30 30.75 -7.67
CA PHE A 195 6.30 29.97 -6.44
C PHE A 195 5.48 30.61 -5.33
N ARG A 196 4.76 29.80 -4.56
CA ARG A 196 4.00 30.23 -3.38
C ARG A 196 4.22 29.25 -2.22
N LEU A 197 4.35 29.77 -1.01
CA LEU A 197 4.35 28.94 0.19
C LEU A 197 2.93 28.43 0.46
N SER A 198 2.81 27.15 0.80
CA SER A 198 1.54 26.45 1.14
C SER A 198 1.84 25.20 1.97
N ASP A 199 0.84 24.59 2.59
CA ASP A 199 0.99 23.31 3.31
C ASP A 199 1.00 22.10 2.36
N THR A 200 0.65 22.28 1.10
CA THR A 200 0.59 21.22 0.08
C THR A 200 1.45 21.55 -1.13
N VAL A 201 1.97 20.51 -1.79
CA VAL A 201 2.65 20.67 -3.07
C VAL A 201 1.64 20.57 -4.20
N THR A 202 1.55 21.61 -5.01
CA THR A 202 0.76 21.58 -6.25
C THR A 202 1.56 22.15 -7.41
N VAL A 203 1.37 21.58 -8.60
CA VAL A 203 1.91 22.09 -9.87
C VAL A 203 0.73 22.31 -10.81
N ASN A 204 0.43 23.57 -11.14
CA ASN A 204 -0.75 23.96 -11.92
C ASN A 204 -2.06 23.36 -11.38
N GLY A 205 -2.21 23.34 -10.05
CA GLY A 205 -3.36 22.74 -9.36
C GLY A 205 -3.31 21.22 -9.21
N THR A 206 -2.37 20.52 -9.85
CA THR A 206 -2.17 19.08 -9.66
C THR A 206 -1.43 18.83 -8.36
N ALA A 207 -2.06 18.13 -7.41
CA ALA A 207 -1.44 17.80 -6.12
C ALA A 207 -0.37 16.71 -6.27
N LEU A 208 0.76 16.92 -5.58
CA LEU A 208 1.87 15.96 -5.44
C LEU A 208 2.10 15.73 -3.94
N TRP A 209 1.91 14.52 -3.45
CA TRP A 209 1.96 14.26 -2.01
C TRP A 209 2.26 12.79 -1.69
N SER A 210 2.80 12.58 -0.49
CA SER A 210 2.96 11.28 0.18
C SER A 210 2.91 11.50 1.68
N SER A 211 3.09 10.45 2.50
CA SER A 211 3.12 10.61 3.97
C SER A 211 4.37 11.35 4.49
N SER A 212 5.45 11.44 3.72
CA SER A 212 6.70 12.10 4.12
C SER A 212 7.17 13.17 3.14
N ARG A 213 7.96 14.13 3.62
CA ARG A 213 8.54 15.17 2.74
C ARG A 213 9.61 14.59 1.81
N GLN A 214 10.35 13.59 2.27
CA GLN A 214 11.40 12.91 1.53
C GLN A 214 10.82 12.20 0.32
N THR A 215 9.80 11.36 0.53
CA THR A 215 9.06 10.70 -0.57
C THR A 215 8.39 11.72 -1.48
N THR A 216 7.80 12.79 -0.93
CA THR A 216 7.22 13.89 -1.74
C THR A 216 8.27 14.56 -2.63
N SER A 217 9.51 14.75 -2.16
CA SER A 217 10.59 15.29 -2.99
C SER A 217 10.95 14.36 -4.15
N VAL A 218 10.91 13.04 -3.94
CA VAL A 218 11.10 12.04 -5.01
C VAL A 218 9.97 12.12 -6.04
N ILE A 219 8.71 12.20 -5.57
CA ILE A 219 7.52 12.39 -6.43
C ILE A 219 7.67 13.64 -7.30
N MET A 220 8.08 14.77 -6.72
CA MET A 220 8.30 16.01 -7.48
C MET A 220 9.30 15.83 -8.61
N ASN A 221 10.42 15.15 -8.35
CA ASN A 221 11.44 14.86 -9.36
C ASN A 221 10.90 13.96 -10.48
N ARG A 222 10.20 12.88 -10.13
CA ARG A 222 9.61 11.95 -11.12
C ARG A 222 8.50 12.60 -11.95
N TYR A 223 7.65 13.42 -11.33
CA TYR A 223 6.62 14.19 -12.02
C TYR A 223 7.24 15.19 -13.00
N ALA A 224 8.26 15.94 -12.57
CA ALA A 224 8.96 16.89 -13.43
C ALA A 224 9.65 16.23 -14.65
N SER A 225 10.13 14.99 -14.50
CA SER A 225 10.72 14.21 -15.59
C SER A 225 9.71 13.47 -16.46
N GLY A 226 8.40 13.55 -16.17
CA GLY A 226 7.36 12.85 -16.91
C GLY A 226 7.34 11.33 -16.69
N ASP A 227 7.92 10.84 -15.60
CA ASP A 227 8.05 9.41 -15.30
C ASP A 227 7.64 9.08 -13.85
N PRO A 228 6.40 9.37 -13.43
CA PRO A 228 5.89 8.98 -12.12
C PRO A 228 5.74 7.45 -12.00
N GLU A 229 5.75 6.93 -10.76
CA GLU A 229 5.46 5.51 -10.50
C GLU A 229 4.08 5.10 -11.05
N LYS A 230 3.92 3.81 -11.38
CA LYS A 230 2.67 3.28 -11.95
C LYS A 230 1.94 2.39 -10.95
N ILE A 231 0.62 2.53 -10.90
CA ILE A 231 -0.26 1.74 -10.04
C ILE A 231 -1.40 1.19 -10.89
N TYR A 232 -1.49 -0.13 -11.01
CA TYR A 232 -2.61 -0.82 -11.66
C TYR A 232 -3.62 -1.28 -10.60
N ILE A 233 -4.88 -0.89 -10.75
CA ILE A 233 -5.94 -1.21 -9.78
C ILE A 233 -7.02 -2.05 -10.45
N SER A 234 -7.31 -3.18 -9.81
CA SER A 234 -8.49 -3.99 -10.07
C SER A 234 -9.35 -4.06 -8.80
N SER A 235 -10.64 -4.29 -9.00
CA SER A 235 -11.61 -4.46 -7.92
C SER A 235 -12.56 -5.59 -8.24
N ASP A 236 -12.99 -6.28 -7.19
CA ASP A 236 -14.14 -7.18 -7.17
C ASP A 236 -15.43 -6.35 -6.98
N ASN A 237 -16.58 -7.02 -6.97
CA ASN A 237 -17.85 -6.48 -6.51
C ASN A 237 -17.78 -6.18 -5.02
N LEU A 238 -17.84 -4.89 -4.68
CA LEU A 238 -17.72 -4.42 -3.31
C LEU A 238 -19.10 -4.21 -2.69
N ASN A 239 -19.28 -4.69 -1.47
CA ASN A 239 -20.53 -4.48 -0.74
C ASN A 239 -20.69 -2.99 -0.37
N GLY A 240 -21.83 -2.41 -0.74
CA GLY A 240 -22.22 -1.05 -0.36
C GLY A 240 -21.50 0.07 -1.12
N VAL A 241 -20.68 -0.23 -2.13
CA VAL A 241 -20.11 0.78 -3.05
C VAL A 241 -19.97 0.23 -4.46
N ASN A 242 -20.06 1.09 -5.47
CA ASN A 242 -19.71 0.71 -6.83
C ASN A 242 -18.17 0.62 -6.96
N GLY A 243 -17.64 -0.57 -7.27
CA GLY A 243 -16.20 -0.81 -7.36
C GLY A 243 -15.49 0.09 -8.38
N LYS A 244 -16.11 0.35 -9.54
CA LYS A 244 -15.54 1.24 -10.57
C LYS A 244 -15.45 2.69 -10.09
N SER A 245 -16.53 3.23 -9.54
CA SER A 245 -16.54 4.58 -8.95
C SER A 245 -15.55 4.72 -7.79
N PHE A 246 -15.38 3.65 -7.01
CA PHE A 246 -14.43 3.61 -5.90
C PHE A 246 -12.97 3.65 -6.37
N MET A 247 -12.62 2.86 -7.38
CA MET A 247 -11.30 2.92 -8.02
C MET A 247 -11.00 4.31 -8.62
N GLU A 248 -11.99 4.94 -9.27
CA GLU A 248 -11.86 6.31 -9.79
C GLU A 248 -11.68 7.34 -8.66
N ALA A 249 -12.29 7.14 -7.50
CA ALA A 249 -12.07 7.99 -6.33
C ALA A 249 -10.62 7.87 -5.82
N ILE A 250 -10.08 6.64 -5.71
CA ILE A 250 -8.68 6.41 -5.34
C ILE A 250 -7.74 7.09 -6.36
N LYS A 251 -8.02 6.93 -7.67
CA LYS A 251 -7.25 7.58 -8.74
C LYS A 251 -7.21 9.11 -8.60
N ARG A 252 -8.36 9.74 -8.29
CA ARG A 252 -8.43 11.19 -8.05
C ARG A 252 -7.60 11.62 -6.84
N GLU A 253 -7.67 10.87 -5.75
CA GLU A 253 -6.88 11.14 -4.52
C GLU A 253 -5.36 10.98 -4.75
N ILE A 254 -4.96 10.01 -5.59
CA ILE A 254 -3.55 9.84 -5.98
C ILE A 254 -3.05 11.05 -6.78
N GLY A 255 -3.89 11.61 -7.65
CA GLY A 255 -3.59 12.84 -8.38
C GLY A 255 -2.33 12.70 -9.24
N GLY A 256 -1.40 13.67 -9.12
CA GLY A 256 -0.13 13.65 -9.85
C GLY A 256 0.96 12.80 -9.21
N SER A 257 0.72 12.19 -8.05
CA SER A 257 1.76 11.44 -7.33
C SER A 257 2.19 10.16 -8.03
N ALA A 258 1.30 9.54 -8.81
CA ALA A 258 1.55 8.32 -9.58
C ALA A 258 0.61 8.25 -10.79
N THR A 259 0.99 7.52 -11.83
CA THR A 259 0.09 7.17 -12.94
C THR A 259 -0.78 5.98 -12.54
N VAL A 260 -2.09 6.18 -12.51
CA VAL A 260 -3.06 5.14 -12.13
C VAL A 260 -3.77 4.57 -13.36
N ILE A 261 -3.72 3.26 -13.48
CA ILE A 261 -4.37 2.47 -14.55
C ILE A 261 -5.46 1.63 -13.89
N LEU A 262 -6.69 1.71 -14.40
CA LEU A 262 -7.81 0.95 -13.88
C LEU A 262 -8.14 -0.22 -14.80
N ASP A 263 -8.36 -1.40 -14.21
CA ASP A 263 -8.89 -2.56 -14.93
C ASP A 263 -10.26 -2.24 -15.50
N GLN A 264 -10.36 -2.24 -16.83
CA GLN A 264 -11.61 -1.92 -17.53
C GLN A 264 -12.69 -3.00 -17.34
N LYS A 265 -12.28 -4.22 -16.98
CA LYS A 265 -13.22 -5.31 -16.69
C LYS A 265 -13.76 -5.23 -15.26
N SER A 266 -13.16 -4.43 -14.38
CA SER A 266 -13.61 -4.35 -13.00
C SER A 266 -14.89 -3.50 -12.86
N PRO A 267 -15.81 -3.90 -11.95
CA PRO A 267 -15.76 -5.11 -11.14
C PRO A 267 -16.24 -6.35 -11.91
N ALA A 268 -15.45 -7.43 -11.91
CA ALA A 268 -15.81 -8.72 -12.50
C ALA A 268 -14.89 -9.85 -12.01
N PRO A 269 -15.38 -11.11 -11.92
CA PRO A 269 -14.60 -12.25 -11.41
C PRO A 269 -13.23 -12.45 -12.06
N GLY A 270 -12.23 -12.86 -11.28
CA GLY A 270 -10.85 -13.10 -11.74
C GLY A 270 -9.95 -11.85 -11.69
N GLU A 271 -10.37 -10.83 -10.98
CA GLU A 271 -9.70 -9.55 -10.81
C GLU A 271 -8.34 -9.66 -10.12
N ALA A 272 -8.14 -10.58 -9.16
CA ALA A 272 -6.83 -10.79 -8.53
C ALA A 272 -5.76 -11.21 -9.56
N ASP A 273 -6.11 -12.14 -10.44
CA ASP A 273 -5.28 -12.57 -11.56
C ASP A 273 -5.01 -11.43 -12.53
N ARG A 274 -6.06 -10.68 -12.90
CA ARG A 274 -5.93 -9.55 -13.84
C ARG A 274 -5.07 -8.44 -13.26
N ALA A 275 -5.15 -8.19 -11.95
CA ALA A 275 -4.29 -7.23 -11.25
C ALA A 275 -2.81 -7.50 -11.56
N ILE A 276 -2.41 -8.76 -11.52
CA ILE A 276 -1.01 -9.17 -11.68
C ILE A 276 -0.65 -9.33 -13.16
N LYS A 277 -1.52 -9.95 -13.97
CA LYS A 277 -1.26 -10.23 -15.39
C LYS A 277 -1.26 -8.99 -16.27
N ASN A 278 -2.08 -7.98 -15.95
CA ASN A 278 -2.27 -6.80 -16.78
C ASN A 278 -1.51 -5.56 -16.27
N ALA A 279 -0.94 -5.62 -15.06
CA ALA A 279 -0.14 -4.54 -14.53
C ALA A 279 1.12 -4.35 -15.40
N PRO A 280 1.48 -3.11 -15.80
CA PRO A 280 2.69 -2.87 -16.55
C PRO A 280 3.95 -3.28 -15.79
N PRO A 281 5.05 -3.63 -16.48
CA PRO A 281 6.35 -3.82 -15.83
C PRO A 281 6.78 -2.58 -15.02
N GLY A 282 7.41 -2.81 -13.86
CA GLY A 282 7.83 -1.77 -12.91
C GLY A 282 6.66 -1.02 -12.27
N SER A 283 5.51 -1.68 -12.07
CA SER A 283 4.35 -1.08 -11.41
C SER A 283 3.91 -1.85 -10.17
N LEU A 284 3.01 -1.24 -9.39
CA LEU A 284 2.25 -1.96 -8.38
C LEU A 284 1.01 -2.61 -8.98
N ALA A 285 0.77 -3.87 -8.64
CA ALA A 285 -0.52 -4.53 -8.85
C ALA A 285 -1.38 -4.44 -7.58
N VAL A 286 -2.57 -3.86 -7.70
CA VAL A 286 -3.51 -3.66 -6.59
C VAL A 286 -4.80 -4.44 -6.87
N TYR A 287 -5.20 -5.24 -5.91
CA TYR A 287 -6.46 -5.97 -5.90
C TYR A 287 -7.31 -5.57 -4.69
N ILE A 288 -8.53 -5.09 -4.96
CA ILE A 288 -9.50 -4.65 -3.94
C ILE A 288 -10.67 -5.64 -3.88
N ALA A 289 -10.89 -6.26 -2.71
CA ALA A 289 -12.01 -7.17 -2.50
C ALA A 289 -12.35 -7.42 -1.04
N ALA A 290 -13.46 -8.12 -0.82
CA ALA A 290 -13.72 -8.79 0.46
C ALA A 290 -12.75 -9.97 0.67
N ALA A 291 -12.49 -10.29 1.93
CA ALA A 291 -11.62 -11.42 2.30
C ALA A 291 -12.11 -12.76 1.73
N CYS A 292 -11.31 -13.37 0.84
CA CYS A 292 -11.54 -14.72 0.33
C CYS A 292 -10.28 -15.58 0.51
N ALA A 293 -10.38 -16.65 1.29
CA ALA A 293 -9.25 -17.55 1.55
C ALA A 293 -8.75 -18.21 0.26
N GLY A 294 -9.66 -18.68 -0.60
CA GLY A 294 -9.32 -19.30 -1.87
C GLY A 294 -8.54 -18.35 -2.77
N THR A 295 -9.02 -17.11 -2.94
CA THR A 295 -8.34 -16.10 -3.77
C THR A 295 -6.97 -15.73 -3.22
N MET A 296 -6.85 -15.53 -1.90
CA MET A 296 -5.54 -15.27 -1.26
C MET A 296 -4.57 -16.43 -1.50
N HIS A 297 -5.02 -17.67 -1.30
CA HIS A 297 -4.19 -18.85 -1.50
C HIS A 297 -3.78 -19.03 -2.97
N SER A 298 -4.72 -18.91 -3.90
CA SER A 298 -4.47 -19.00 -5.34
C SER A 298 -3.50 -17.92 -5.81
N THR A 299 -3.69 -16.68 -5.37
CA THR A 299 -2.82 -15.55 -5.71
C THR A 299 -1.41 -15.76 -5.19
N ILE A 300 -1.26 -16.08 -3.90
CA ILE A 300 0.06 -16.28 -3.29
C ILE A 300 0.75 -17.50 -3.90
N SER A 301 0.09 -18.65 -4.00
CA SER A 301 0.69 -19.85 -4.61
C SER A 301 1.04 -19.62 -6.08
N GLY A 302 0.18 -18.92 -6.83
CA GLY A 302 0.41 -18.48 -8.20
C GLY A 302 1.67 -17.62 -8.32
N ILE A 303 1.84 -16.63 -7.45
CA ILE A 303 3.03 -15.74 -7.44
C ILE A 303 4.28 -16.53 -7.03
N LYS A 304 4.20 -17.39 -6.01
CA LYS A 304 5.40 -18.04 -5.44
C LYS A 304 5.91 -19.15 -6.34
N THR A 305 5.06 -20.01 -6.85
CA THR A 305 5.48 -21.24 -7.54
C THR A 305 4.63 -21.57 -8.76
N GLY A 306 3.66 -20.74 -9.12
CA GLY A 306 2.62 -21.08 -10.09
C GLY A 306 2.53 -20.16 -11.29
N TYR A 307 1.34 -20.12 -11.87
CA TYR A 307 1.01 -19.48 -13.14
C TYR A 307 1.08 -17.94 -13.14
N LEU A 308 1.26 -17.30 -11.98
CA LEU A 308 1.43 -15.84 -11.87
C LEU A 308 2.90 -15.43 -11.73
N ARG A 309 3.83 -16.37 -11.53
CA ARG A 309 5.23 -16.08 -11.19
C ARG A 309 5.92 -15.17 -12.22
N SER A 310 5.75 -15.46 -13.51
CA SER A 310 6.39 -14.69 -14.59
C SER A 310 5.82 -13.27 -14.73
N TYR A 311 4.53 -13.09 -14.49
CA TYR A 311 3.91 -11.77 -14.49
C TYR A 311 4.35 -10.97 -13.26
N ALA A 312 4.37 -11.63 -12.10
CA ALA A 312 4.77 -11.00 -10.84
C ALA A 312 6.27 -10.63 -10.81
N SER A 313 7.14 -11.28 -11.57
CA SER A 313 8.57 -10.94 -11.61
C SER A 313 8.86 -9.58 -12.21
N ASP A 314 7.96 -9.06 -13.04
CA ASP A 314 8.09 -7.75 -13.67
C ASP A 314 7.50 -6.63 -12.80
N LEU A 315 6.85 -6.95 -11.68
CA LEU A 315 6.21 -5.98 -10.80
C LEU A 315 7.15 -5.51 -9.69
N ASP A 316 6.97 -4.27 -9.24
CA ASP A 316 7.67 -3.74 -8.08
C ASP A 316 7.04 -4.23 -6.77
N GLY A 317 5.73 -4.49 -6.76
CA GLY A 317 4.99 -4.90 -5.57
C GLY A 317 3.56 -5.34 -5.86
N VAL A 318 2.97 -6.04 -4.90
CA VAL A 318 1.57 -6.51 -4.94
C VAL A 318 0.84 -6.04 -3.68
N VAL A 319 -0.38 -5.55 -3.84
CA VAL A 319 -1.21 -5.00 -2.76
C VAL A 319 -2.56 -5.69 -2.73
N TYR A 320 -2.97 -6.12 -1.53
CA TYR A 320 -4.32 -6.59 -1.22
C TYR A 320 -5.04 -5.56 -0.36
N VAL A 321 -6.14 -5.00 -0.88
CA VAL A 321 -7.01 -4.09 -0.14
C VAL A 321 -8.23 -4.86 0.34
N ASN A 322 -8.30 -5.15 1.65
CA ASN A 322 -9.45 -5.81 2.25
C ASN A 322 -10.60 -4.82 2.46
N TYR A 323 -11.50 -4.71 1.50
CA TYR A 323 -12.67 -3.83 1.58
C TYR A 323 -13.92 -4.51 2.21
N GLY A 324 -13.76 -5.73 2.74
CA GLY A 324 -14.84 -6.45 3.42
C GLY A 324 -15.11 -5.98 4.86
N SER A 325 -16.12 -6.59 5.48
CA SER A 325 -16.46 -6.35 6.90
C SER A 325 -15.46 -6.99 7.88
N LEU A 326 -14.80 -8.06 7.47
CA LEU A 326 -13.87 -8.84 8.30
C LEU A 326 -12.58 -8.05 8.59
N ASN A 327 -12.06 -8.13 9.83
CA ASN A 327 -10.73 -7.59 10.19
C ASN A 327 -9.70 -8.71 10.03
N LEU A 328 -8.84 -8.68 9.01
CA LEU A 328 -7.85 -9.73 8.83
C LEU A 328 -6.78 -9.70 9.92
N ALA A 329 -6.41 -8.52 10.41
CA ALA A 329 -5.43 -8.37 11.49
C ALA A 329 -5.81 -9.09 12.79
N SER A 330 -7.11 -9.23 13.09
CA SER A 330 -7.61 -9.94 14.27
C SER A 330 -8.27 -11.28 13.95
N THR A 331 -8.19 -11.74 12.70
CA THR A 331 -8.74 -13.04 12.29
C THR A 331 -7.67 -14.11 12.48
N GLY A 332 -7.88 -15.04 13.42
CA GLY A 332 -6.97 -16.18 13.61
C GLY A 332 -7.11 -17.26 12.54
N TYR A 333 -8.31 -17.39 11.97
CA TYR A 333 -8.61 -18.37 10.93
C TYR A 333 -9.69 -17.85 9.98
N LEU A 334 -9.40 -17.88 8.69
CA LEU A 334 -10.32 -17.56 7.61
C LEU A 334 -10.69 -18.87 6.90
N ALA A 335 -11.93 -19.31 7.07
CA ALA A 335 -12.44 -20.50 6.40
C ALA A 335 -12.43 -20.34 4.87
N ARG A 336 -12.38 -21.47 4.17
CA ARG A 336 -12.71 -21.58 2.75
C ARG A 336 -13.99 -20.80 2.44
N ALA A 337 -13.96 -20.04 1.35
CA ALA A 337 -15.12 -19.26 0.95
C ALA A 337 -16.26 -20.20 0.54
N TRP A 338 -17.49 -19.70 0.66
CA TRP A 338 -18.68 -20.51 0.42
C TRP A 338 -18.87 -20.83 -1.07
N ASP A 339 -18.38 -19.97 -1.94
CA ASP A 339 -18.39 -20.02 -3.41
C ASP A 339 -17.04 -20.50 -3.99
N ASP A 340 -16.10 -20.93 -3.15
CA ASP A 340 -14.80 -21.40 -3.59
C ASP A 340 -14.95 -22.72 -4.37
N ASN A 341 -15.19 -22.65 -5.68
CA ASN A 341 -15.32 -23.81 -6.55
C ASN A 341 -14.05 -24.08 -7.39
N PHE A 342 -12.94 -23.43 -7.02
CA PHE A 342 -11.69 -23.45 -7.78
C PHE A 342 -10.53 -24.03 -6.97
N SER A 343 -10.52 -23.88 -5.65
CA SER A 343 -9.47 -24.43 -4.78
C SER A 343 -9.55 -25.96 -4.71
N ASN A 344 -8.41 -26.59 -4.42
CA ASN A 344 -8.32 -28.02 -4.19
C ASN A 344 -9.29 -28.48 -3.07
N VAL A 345 -9.86 -29.69 -3.18
CA VAL A 345 -10.85 -30.21 -2.23
C VAL A 345 -10.33 -30.34 -0.80
N TYR A 346 -9.01 -30.45 -0.59
CA TYR A 346 -8.39 -30.48 0.73
C TYR A 346 -8.13 -29.10 1.33
N PHE A 347 -8.29 -28.00 0.57
CA PHE A 347 -8.11 -26.65 1.10
C PHE A 347 -9.24 -26.29 2.06
N ALA A 348 -8.91 -26.08 3.34
CA ALA A 348 -9.90 -25.76 4.37
C ALA A 348 -9.98 -24.26 4.67
N GLY A 349 -8.89 -23.52 4.46
CA GLY A 349 -8.80 -22.10 4.78
C GLY A 349 -7.38 -21.63 5.04
N ILE A 350 -7.27 -20.45 5.65
CA ILE A 350 -6.00 -19.80 5.98
C ILE A 350 -5.97 -19.45 7.46
N ASN A 351 -4.94 -19.93 8.16
CA ASN A 351 -4.58 -19.46 9.49
C ASN A 351 -3.89 -18.10 9.39
N ASN A 352 -4.20 -17.17 10.29
CA ASN A 352 -3.58 -15.84 10.39
C ASN A 352 -3.46 -15.12 9.02
N PRO A 353 -4.57 -14.91 8.28
CA PRO A 353 -4.56 -14.39 6.91
C PRO A 353 -3.79 -13.08 6.71
N ALA A 354 -3.84 -12.14 7.66
CA ALA A 354 -3.05 -10.92 7.56
C ALA A 354 -1.54 -11.20 7.53
N ARG A 355 -1.08 -12.09 8.42
CA ARG A 355 0.33 -12.50 8.46
C ARG A 355 0.72 -13.31 7.23
N TYR A 356 -0.18 -14.14 6.71
CA TYR A 356 0.08 -14.88 5.48
C TYR A 356 0.34 -13.94 4.28
N LEU A 357 -0.45 -12.88 4.12
CA LEU A 357 -0.22 -11.84 3.09
C LEU A 357 1.11 -11.11 3.32
N GLN A 358 1.36 -10.66 4.56
CA GLN A 358 2.56 -9.90 4.91
C GLN A 358 3.85 -10.70 4.73
N ASP A 359 3.91 -11.94 5.23
CA ASP A 359 5.06 -12.83 5.07
C ASP A 359 5.23 -13.26 3.61
N ALA A 360 4.15 -13.25 2.81
CA ALA A 360 4.23 -13.40 1.37
C ALA A 360 4.79 -12.16 0.65
N GLY A 361 5.07 -11.06 1.35
CA GLY A 361 5.53 -9.80 0.74
C GLY A 361 4.42 -9.04 0.03
N ILE A 362 3.15 -9.31 0.33
CA ILE A 362 1.99 -8.60 -0.20
C ILE A 362 1.57 -7.56 0.83
N LEU A 363 1.48 -6.28 0.42
CA LEU A 363 1.00 -5.23 1.29
C LEU A 363 -0.50 -5.42 1.56
N LEU A 364 -0.89 -5.51 2.83
CA LEU A 364 -2.29 -5.49 3.24
C LEU A 364 -2.73 -4.07 3.61
N ILE A 365 -3.84 -3.62 3.03
CA ILE A 365 -4.53 -2.38 3.41
C ILE A 365 -5.94 -2.72 3.91
N GLU A 366 -6.29 -2.28 5.12
CA GLU A 366 -7.62 -2.49 5.73
C GLU A 366 -8.30 -1.14 6.02
N PRO A 367 -9.07 -0.57 5.07
CA PRO A 367 -9.67 0.76 5.20
C PRO A 367 -10.88 0.81 6.14
N LYS A 368 -11.32 -0.32 6.70
CA LYS A 368 -12.50 -0.35 7.59
C LYS A 368 -12.33 0.44 8.89
N THR A 369 -11.08 0.78 9.25
CA THR A 369 -10.76 1.57 10.44
C THR A 369 -11.12 3.05 10.30
N VAL A 370 -11.50 3.50 9.10
CA VAL A 370 -11.92 4.89 8.82
C VAL A 370 -13.32 4.93 8.21
N ALA A 371 -13.94 6.11 8.29
CA ALA A 371 -15.24 6.40 7.68
C ALA A 371 -15.19 6.17 6.15
N GLN A 372 -16.32 5.75 5.57
CA GLN A 372 -16.37 5.26 4.19
C GLN A 372 -15.89 6.29 3.15
N ASP A 373 -16.24 7.56 3.36
CA ASP A 373 -15.83 8.72 2.55
C ASP A 373 -14.32 9.02 2.63
N GLN A 374 -13.67 8.66 3.74
CA GLN A 374 -12.23 8.84 3.95
C GLN A 374 -11.38 7.69 3.38
N ARG A 375 -12.00 6.56 3.04
CA ARG A 375 -11.29 5.34 2.57
C ARG A 375 -10.47 5.58 1.30
N PRO A 376 -10.96 6.26 0.24
CA PRO A 376 -10.18 6.51 -0.96
C PRO A 376 -8.85 7.22 -0.66
N ARG A 377 -8.88 8.26 0.18
CA ARG A 377 -7.70 9.03 0.57
C ARG A 377 -6.72 8.21 1.40
N MET A 378 -7.20 7.42 2.36
CA MET A 378 -6.36 6.52 3.15
C MET A 378 -5.65 5.48 2.25
N ILE A 379 -6.39 4.86 1.33
CA ILE A 379 -5.83 3.87 0.40
C ILE A 379 -4.82 4.55 -0.52
N ALA A 380 -5.17 5.68 -1.12
CA ALA A 380 -4.28 6.44 -2.00
C ALA A 380 -2.93 6.75 -1.33
N GLY A 381 -2.94 7.25 -0.09
CA GLY A 381 -1.70 7.52 0.65
C GLY A 381 -0.81 6.29 0.82
N LYS A 382 -1.40 5.15 1.23
CA LYS A 382 -0.65 3.89 1.38
C LYS A 382 -0.14 3.35 0.04
N LEU A 383 -0.91 3.48 -1.03
CA LEU A 383 -0.51 3.06 -2.37
C LEU A 383 0.63 3.93 -2.91
N ILE A 384 0.58 5.25 -2.72
CA ILE A 384 1.67 6.16 -3.09
C ILE A 384 2.95 5.77 -2.35
N ASP A 385 2.90 5.68 -1.02
CA ASP A 385 4.09 5.36 -0.23
C ASP A 385 4.70 4.02 -0.65
N TYR A 386 3.86 3.02 -0.92
CA TYR A 386 4.34 1.71 -1.37
C TYR A 386 4.87 1.73 -2.80
N ALA A 387 4.27 2.47 -3.73
CA ALA A 387 4.73 2.54 -5.11
C ALA A 387 6.18 3.02 -5.20
N TYR A 388 6.51 4.00 -4.35
CA TYR A 388 7.86 4.55 -4.29
C TYR A 388 8.81 3.72 -3.44
N SER A 389 8.34 2.80 -2.58
CA SER A 389 9.22 2.03 -1.67
C SER A 389 9.30 0.53 -1.95
N ALA A 390 8.41 -0.02 -2.77
CA ALA A 390 8.37 -1.44 -3.11
C ALA A 390 9.60 -1.86 -3.93
N ASP A 391 10.11 -3.05 -3.61
CA ASP A 391 11.40 -3.58 -4.04
C ASP A 391 11.34 -5.08 -4.40
N GLY A 392 10.18 -5.58 -4.83
CA GLY A 392 10.00 -6.97 -5.26
C GLY A 392 9.80 -7.98 -4.12
N GLU A 393 9.42 -7.51 -2.93
CA GLU A 393 9.24 -8.33 -1.71
C GLU A 393 8.29 -9.52 -1.90
N HIS A 394 7.29 -9.38 -2.76
CA HIS A 394 6.33 -10.43 -3.12
C HIS A 394 6.96 -11.65 -3.82
N LEU A 395 8.22 -11.58 -4.25
CA LEU A 395 8.93 -12.71 -4.87
C LEU A 395 9.78 -13.53 -3.89
N ARG A 396 9.96 -13.05 -2.64
CA ARG A 396 10.74 -13.78 -1.62
C ARG A 396 10.09 -15.13 -1.30
N SER A 397 10.91 -16.12 -0.94
CA SER A 397 10.42 -17.46 -0.56
C SER A 397 9.48 -17.38 0.65
N LEU A 398 8.45 -18.22 0.67
CA LEU A 398 7.51 -18.33 1.77
C LEU A 398 7.34 -19.80 2.17
N ASN A 399 7.49 -20.09 3.46
CA ASN A 399 7.03 -21.37 4.02
C ASN A 399 5.54 -21.25 4.39
N SER A 400 4.66 -21.78 3.54
CA SER A 400 3.21 -21.63 3.70
C SER A 400 2.55 -22.74 4.54
N SER A 401 3.30 -23.71 5.05
CA SER A 401 2.73 -24.90 5.71
C SER A 401 1.92 -24.58 6.96
N GLY A 402 2.36 -23.60 7.76
CA GLY A 402 1.63 -23.12 8.94
C GLY A 402 0.42 -22.25 8.63
N TYR A 403 0.38 -21.65 7.43
CA TYR A 403 -0.69 -20.76 7.00
C TYR A 403 -1.84 -21.49 6.32
N VAL A 404 -1.55 -22.47 5.45
CA VAL A 404 -2.57 -23.15 4.66
C VAL A 404 -3.18 -24.30 5.46
N ALA A 405 -4.42 -24.13 5.91
CA ALA A 405 -5.15 -25.18 6.60
C ALA A 405 -5.71 -26.19 5.61
N ARG A 406 -5.61 -27.49 5.95
CA ARG A 406 -6.09 -28.59 5.12
C ARG A 406 -6.97 -29.58 5.87
N HIS A 407 -7.91 -30.16 5.16
CA HIS A 407 -8.70 -31.30 5.64
C HIS A 407 -7.81 -32.56 5.71
N GLU A 408 -7.94 -33.35 6.77
CA GLU A 408 -7.29 -34.68 6.92
C GLU A 408 -8.15 -35.82 6.36
N VAL A 409 -9.41 -35.51 6.07
CA VAL A 409 -10.40 -36.38 5.43
C VAL A 409 -10.84 -35.70 4.15
N ASP A 410 -10.95 -36.46 3.07
CA ASP A 410 -11.47 -35.97 1.80
C ASP A 410 -12.97 -35.59 1.95
N PRO A 411 -13.36 -34.31 1.77
CA PRO A 411 -14.76 -33.91 1.87
C PRO A 411 -15.67 -34.65 0.87
N THR A 412 -15.15 -35.07 -0.29
CA THR A 412 -15.94 -35.79 -1.31
C THR A 412 -16.40 -37.16 -0.81
N GLY A 413 -15.66 -37.77 0.13
CA GLY A 413 -16.07 -38.98 0.83
C GLY A 413 -17.29 -38.75 1.71
N LEU A 414 -17.35 -37.62 2.43
CA LEU A 414 -18.51 -37.22 3.23
C LEU A 414 -19.73 -36.98 2.32
N SER A 415 -19.53 -36.38 1.14
CA SER A 415 -20.57 -36.17 0.13
C SER A 415 -21.14 -37.45 -0.45
N CYS A 416 -20.35 -38.52 -0.54
CA CYS A 416 -20.85 -39.82 -0.97
C CYS A 416 -21.88 -40.38 0.00
N ASP A 417 -21.61 -40.30 1.30
CA ASP A 417 -22.57 -40.73 2.33
C ASP A 417 -23.74 -39.75 2.50
N ALA A 418 -23.51 -38.46 2.28
CA ALA A 418 -24.57 -37.46 2.22
C ALA A 418 -25.65 -37.82 1.17
N ARG A 419 -25.25 -38.19 -0.04
CA ARG A 419 -26.20 -38.67 -1.08
C ARG A 419 -26.95 -39.92 -0.65
N ARG A 420 -26.28 -40.83 0.06
CA ARG A 420 -26.93 -42.03 0.57
C ARG A 420 -28.02 -41.68 1.57
N ILE A 421 -27.71 -40.80 2.53
CA ILE A 421 -28.64 -40.29 3.54
C ILE A 421 -29.84 -39.61 2.88
N VAL A 422 -29.61 -38.69 1.94
CA VAL A 422 -30.68 -37.98 1.21
C VAL A 422 -31.58 -38.97 0.44
N ASN A 423 -31.01 -40.02 -0.15
CA ASN A 423 -31.76 -41.04 -0.88
C ASN A 423 -32.40 -42.13 0.01
N GLY A 424 -32.33 -42.00 1.34
CA GLY A 424 -32.86 -43.01 2.27
C GLY A 424 -32.09 -44.34 2.26
N THR A 425 -30.85 -44.34 1.78
CA THR A 425 -29.96 -45.51 1.76
C THR A 425 -28.92 -45.45 2.88
N LYS A 426 -28.47 -46.62 3.33
CA LYS A 426 -27.53 -46.72 4.47
C LYS A 426 -26.15 -46.11 4.12
N PRO A 427 -25.63 -45.15 4.90
CA PRO A 427 -24.28 -44.60 4.70
C PRO A 427 -23.19 -45.65 5.00
N LEU A 428 -21.99 -45.46 4.45
CA LEU A 428 -20.84 -46.32 4.71
C LEU A 428 -20.24 -46.04 6.10
N MET A 429 -20.09 -44.76 6.45
CA MET A 429 -19.69 -44.33 7.78
C MET A 429 -20.84 -44.53 8.76
N LYS A 430 -20.50 -44.79 10.03
CA LYS A 430 -21.49 -44.70 11.10
C LYS A 430 -21.98 -43.26 11.21
N ARG A 431 -23.25 -43.09 11.57
CA ARG A 431 -23.90 -41.78 11.59
C ARG A 431 -23.16 -40.80 12.49
N GLU A 432 -22.81 -41.23 13.70
CA GLU A 432 -22.13 -40.41 14.69
C GLU A 432 -20.76 -39.91 14.23
N GLU A 433 -20.04 -40.74 13.49
CA GLU A 433 -18.77 -40.37 12.85
C GLU A 433 -19.01 -39.40 11.69
N TRP A 434 -19.94 -39.72 10.79
CA TRP A 434 -20.25 -38.89 9.63
C TRP A 434 -20.73 -37.50 10.05
N VAL A 435 -21.68 -37.40 11.00
CA VAL A 435 -22.17 -36.12 11.53
C VAL A 435 -21.04 -35.33 12.18
N TYR A 436 -20.16 -35.98 12.93
CA TYR A 436 -19.02 -35.31 13.56
C TYR A 436 -18.04 -34.72 12.53
N LEU A 437 -17.74 -35.43 11.45
CA LEU A 437 -16.84 -34.94 10.40
C LEU A 437 -17.52 -33.87 9.52
N SER A 438 -18.77 -34.10 9.12
CA SER A 438 -19.55 -33.16 8.31
C SER A 438 -19.84 -31.86 9.04
N SER A 439 -20.07 -31.90 10.36
CA SER A 439 -20.26 -30.69 11.16
C SER A 439 -19.02 -29.79 11.19
N GLN A 440 -17.80 -30.34 11.23
CA GLN A 440 -16.56 -29.57 11.07
C GLN A 440 -16.52 -28.90 9.69
N TYR A 441 -16.78 -29.68 8.63
CA TYR A 441 -16.73 -29.20 7.26
C TYR A 441 -17.72 -28.08 6.99
N ILE A 442 -18.98 -28.24 7.40
CA ILE A 442 -20.04 -27.25 7.22
C ILE A 442 -19.79 -26.01 8.08
N ALA A 443 -19.26 -26.16 9.30
CA ALA A 443 -18.80 -25.01 10.10
C ALA A 443 -17.66 -24.23 9.41
N GLY A 444 -17.00 -24.81 8.40
CA GLY A 444 -15.85 -24.27 7.69
C GLY A 444 -14.53 -24.48 8.41
N LEU A 445 -14.50 -25.44 9.35
CA LEU A 445 -13.29 -25.85 10.04
C LEU A 445 -12.54 -26.91 9.19
N PRO A 446 -11.22 -27.03 9.35
CA PRO A 446 -10.50 -28.17 8.79
C PRO A 446 -11.07 -29.45 9.38
N ILE A 447 -11.31 -30.46 8.54
CA ILE A 447 -11.81 -31.75 9.02
C ILE A 447 -10.63 -32.45 9.67
N LYS A 448 -10.70 -32.63 10.99
CA LYS A 448 -9.72 -33.37 11.76
C LYS A 448 -10.26 -34.76 12.07
N ARG A 449 -9.44 -35.79 11.83
CA ARG A 449 -9.81 -37.15 12.24
C ARG A 449 -9.84 -37.18 13.75
N ASN A 450 -10.94 -37.68 14.31
CA ASN A 450 -11.01 -37.88 15.75
C ASN A 450 -10.18 -39.11 16.12
N THR A 451 -9.30 -38.98 17.09
CA THR A 451 -8.57 -40.13 17.67
C THR A 451 -9.36 -40.82 18.78
N THR A 452 -10.53 -40.28 19.14
CA THR A 452 -11.43 -40.82 20.17
C THR A 452 -12.79 -41.14 19.58
N THR A 453 -13.38 -42.26 19.96
CA THR A 453 -14.73 -42.66 19.55
C THR A 453 -15.78 -41.65 19.99
N ILE A 454 -16.64 -41.21 19.07
CA ILE A 454 -17.88 -40.47 19.36
C ILE A 454 -19.02 -41.48 19.40
N SER A 455 -19.87 -41.44 20.41
CA SER A 455 -21.10 -42.23 20.44
C SER A 455 -22.30 -41.45 19.90
N ASP A 456 -23.37 -42.17 19.57
CA ASP A 456 -24.62 -41.55 19.20
C ASP A 456 -25.31 -40.88 20.40
N ALA A 457 -26.28 -40.02 20.13
CA ALA A 457 -27.16 -39.49 21.16
C ALA A 457 -28.02 -40.63 21.74
N PRO A 458 -28.31 -40.64 23.06
CA PRO A 458 -29.14 -41.66 23.70
C PRO A 458 -30.59 -41.70 23.16
N GLY A 459 -31.02 -40.64 22.46
CA GLY A 459 -32.28 -40.57 21.71
C GLY A 459 -32.35 -39.29 20.86
N SER A 460 -33.26 -39.28 19.88
CA SER A 460 -33.64 -38.07 19.13
C SER A 460 -34.79 -37.39 19.85
N MET A 461 -34.75 -36.06 19.98
CA MET A 461 -35.91 -35.29 20.44
C MET A 461 -36.70 -34.77 19.24
N GLU A 462 -38.01 -34.59 19.38
CA GLU A 462 -38.82 -33.98 18.31
C GLU A 462 -38.35 -32.57 17.98
N SER A 463 -38.26 -32.28 16.68
CA SER A 463 -38.02 -30.92 16.19
C SER A 463 -39.23 -30.05 16.41
N THR A 464 -38.98 -28.83 16.86
CA THR A 464 -39.97 -27.74 16.87
C THR A 464 -39.62 -26.66 15.85
N TYR A 465 -38.47 -26.77 15.17
CA TYR A 465 -38.05 -25.89 14.10
C TYR A 465 -38.71 -26.27 12.76
N THR A 466 -39.32 -25.28 12.11
CA THR A 466 -39.83 -25.33 10.73
C THR A 466 -39.44 -24.01 10.03
N GLY A 467 -39.08 -24.06 8.75
CA GLY A 467 -38.67 -22.89 7.99
C GLY A 467 -37.29 -23.02 7.33
N THR A 468 -36.68 -21.88 7.01
CA THR A 468 -35.42 -21.79 6.25
C THR A 468 -34.28 -21.32 7.13
N LEU A 469 -33.17 -22.07 7.12
CA LEU A 469 -31.90 -21.67 7.73
C LEU A 469 -31.04 -20.97 6.68
N SER A 470 -30.63 -19.75 6.95
CA SER A 470 -29.58 -19.07 6.19
C SER A 470 -28.23 -19.78 6.33
N ARG A 471 -27.30 -19.46 5.43
CA ARG A 471 -25.90 -19.93 5.49
C ARG A 471 -25.23 -19.64 6.82
N SER A 472 -25.44 -18.48 7.41
CA SER A 472 -24.91 -18.19 8.75
C SER A 472 -25.48 -19.13 9.80
N GLU A 473 -26.77 -19.42 9.74
CA GLU A 473 -27.47 -20.22 10.75
C GLU A 473 -27.11 -21.70 10.67
N TYR A 474 -27.14 -22.32 9.48
CA TYR A 474 -26.79 -23.74 9.38
C TYR A 474 -25.31 -24.00 9.70
N ARG A 475 -24.41 -23.03 9.45
CA ARG A 475 -23.00 -23.13 9.85
C ARG A 475 -22.83 -22.99 11.36
N ASP A 476 -23.65 -22.16 12.01
CA ASP A 476 -23.69 -22.08 13.47
C ASP A 476 -24.19 -23.39 14.09
N VAL A 477 -25.28 -23.97 13.54
CA VAL A 477 -25.76 -25.30 13.93
C VAL A 477 -24.65 -26.34 13.82
N ALA A 478 -23.96 -26.41 12.68
CA ALA A 478 -22.84 -27.31 12.47
C ALA A 478 -21.73 -27.11 13.52
N ARG A 479 -21.36 -25.86 13.82
CA ARG A 479 -20.37 -25.57 14.85
C ARG A 479 -20.80 -26.06 16.24
N ARG A 480 -22.06 -25.82 16.63
CA ARG A 480 -22.59 -26.30 17.93
C ARG A 480 -22.60 -27.83 18.03
N VAL A 481 -22.96 -28.52 16.95
CA VAL A 481 -22.90 -30.00 16.90
C VAL A 481 -21.46 -30.47 17.11
N TYR A 482 -20.50 -29.90 16.37
CA TYR A 482 -19.09 -30.24 16.49
C TYR A 482 -18.56 -29.99 17.91
N GLU A 483 -18.80 -28.81 18.48
CA GLU A 483 -18.30 -28.42 19.81
C GLU A 483 -18.91 -29.27 20.92
N PHE A 484 -20.21 -29.55 20.83
CA PHE A 484 -20.88 -30.46 21.76
C PHE A 484 -20.28 -31.86 21.66
N ALA A 485 -20.17 -32.42 20.45
CA ALA A 485 -19.69 -33.78 20.25
C ALA A 485 -18.23 -33.94 20.67
N ARG A 486 -17.39 -32.95 20.38
CA ARG A 486 -15.98 -32.91 20.81
C ARG A 486 -15.86 -32.92 22.34
N THR A 487 -16.72 -32.17 23.02
CA THR A 487 -16.66 -32.01 24.49
C THR A 487 -17.28 -33.20 25.21
N ASN A 488 -18.46 -33.65 24.77
CA ASN A 488 -19.27 -34.65 25.45
C ASN A 488 -19.01 -36.08 24.95
N ARG A 489 -18.17 -36.24 23.92
CA ARG A 489 -17.86 -37.52 23.27
C ARG A 489 -19.10 -38.27 22.74
N ARG A 490 -20.19 -37.54 22.49
CA ARG A 490 -21.45 -38.04 21.93
C ARG A 490 -22.17 -36.98 21.12
N LEU A 491 -23.01 -37.36 20.16
CA LEU A 491 -23.86 -36.40 19.45
C LEU A 491 -24.90 -35.73 20.38
N PRO A 492 -25.27 -34.46 20.13
CA PRO A 492 -26.40 -33.82 20.81
C PRO A 492 -27.72 -34.39 20.29
N SER A 493 -28.70 -34.58 21.19
CA SER A 493 -30.06 -35.02 20.80
C SER A 493 -30.82 -33.97 19.98
N TYR A 494 -30.46 -32.69 20.13
CA TYR A 494 -30.97 -31.55 19.38
C TYR A 494 -30.01 -30.36 19.49
N VAL A 495 -30.19 -29.36 18.65
CA VAL A 495 -29.55 -28.05 18.74
C VAL A 495 -30.63 -26.97 18.78
N GLN A 496 -30.41 -25.89 19.54
CA GLN A 496 -31.31 -24.75 19.55
C GLN A 496 -31.05 -23.84 18.35
N VAL A 497 -32.13 -23.43 17.68
CA VAL A 497 -32.17 -22.38 16.65
C VAL A 497 -33.22 -21.37 17.06
N GLY A 498 -32.77 -20.22 17.59
CA GLY A 498 -33.64 -19.35 18.40
C GLY A 498 -34.23 -20.13 19.57
N ASP A 499 -35.55 -19.99 19.77
CA ASP A 499 -36.28 -20.70 20.83
C ASP A 499 -36.77 -22.09 20.41
N LYS A 500 -36.44 -22.52 19.18
CA LYS A 500 -36.89 -23.79 18.61
C LYS A 500 -35.78 -24.84 18.63
N ARG A 501 -36.16 -26.11 18.61
CA ARG A 501 -35.25 -27.26 18.60
C ARG A 501 -35.17 -27.85 17.21
N LEU A 502 -33.95 -28.12 16.77
CA LEU A 502 -33.63 -28.91 15.60
C LEU A 502 -33.07 -30.26 16.05
N SER A 503 -33.80 -31.34 15.80
CA SER A 503 -33.47 -32.70 16.24
C SER A 503 -32.17 -33.21 15.63
N ARG A 504 -31.64 -34.29 16.22
CA ARG A 504 -30.50 -35.02 15.67
C ARG A 504 -30.73 -35.52 14.27
N ASP A 505 -31.90 -36.09 14.01
CA ASP A 505 -32.17 -36.69 12.71
C ASP A 505 -32.34 -35.59 11.65
N ASP A 506 -32.93 -34.46 12.03
CA ASP A 506 -33.13 -33.32 11.13
C ASP A 506 -31.83 -32.57 10.80
N TYR A 507 -30.97 -32.27 11.78
CA TYR A 507 -29.68 -31.66 11.45
C TYR A 507 -28.81 -32.62 10.63
N THR A 508 -28.96 -33.94 10.81
CA THR A 508 -28.24 -34.94 10.00
C THR A 508 -28.67 -34.85 8.54
N LEU A 509 -29.98 -34.77 8.29
CA LEU A 509 -30.53 -34.62 6.94
C LEU A 509 -30.12 -33.28 6.32
N ILE A 510 -30.22 -32.18 7.06
CA ILE A 510 -29.77 -30.85 6.58
C ILE A 510 -28.29 -30.88 6.20
N PHE A 511 -27.43 -31.46 7.04
CA PHE A 511 -26.00 -31.57 6.70
C PHE A 511 -25.78 -32.37 5.42
N ALA A 512 -26.58 -33.41 5.19
CA ALA A 512 -26.47 -34.24 4.01
C ALA A 512 -26.92 -33.47 2.76
N GLU A 513 -28.05 -32.75 2.84
CA GLU A 513 -28.54 -31.88 1.78
C GLU A 513 -27.53 -30.80 1.38
N ILE A 514 -26.83 -30.20 2.36
CA ILE A 514 -25.83 -29.15 2.12
C ILE A 514 -24.65 -29.67 1.29
N ILE A 515 -24.14 -30.88 1.56
CA ILE A 515 -22.85 -31.33 1.02
C ILE A 515 -22.95 -32.48 0.00
N GLN A 516 -24.14 -33.01 -0.29
CA GLN A 516 -24.32 -34.16 -1.19
C GLN A 516 -23.71 -33.97 -2.59
N ASN A 517 -23.64 -32.72 -3.07
CA ASN A 517 -23.13 -32.40 -4.39
C ASN A 517 -21.64 -32.02 -4.42
N HIS A 518 -20.98 -31.91 -3.26
CA HIS A 518 -19.57 -31.51 -3.10
C HIS A 518 -18.59 -32.64 -3.48
N THR A 519 -18.73 -33.13 -4.71
CA THR A 519 -18.11 -34.36 -5.23
C THR A 519 -16.79 -34.13 -5.95
N GLU A 520 -16.53 -32.88 -6.29
CA GLU A 520 -15.33 -32.39 -6.95
C GLU A 520 -15.22 -30.88 -6.71
N ARG A 521 -14.03 -30.31 -6.92
CA ARG A 521 -13.76 -28.89 -6.60
C ARG A 521 -14.79 -27.92 -7.17
N SER A 522 -15.25 -28.13 -8.41
CA SER A 522 -16.18 -27.26 -9.13
C SER A 522 -17.61 -27.25 -8.56
N LYS A 523 -17.93 -28.21 -7.68
CA LYS A 523 -19.25 -28.36 -7.06
C LYS A 523 -19.25 -28.10 -5.55
N MET A 524 -18.13 -27.69 -4.96
CA MET A 524 -18.03 -27.40 -3.53
C MET A 524 -18.52 -25.98 -3.22
N VAL A 525 -19.80 -25.72 -3.51
CA VAL A 525 -20.47 -24.43 -3.27
C VAL A 525 -21.54 -24.61 -2.20
N PHE A 526 -21.35 -23.93 -1.08
CA PHE A 526 -22.30 -23.95 0.03
C PHE A 526 -23.57 -23.15 -0.32
N PRO A 527 -24.77 -23.71 -0.17
CA PRO A 527 -26.03 -23.04 -0.51
C PRO A 527 -26.24 -21.77 0.33
N SER A 528 -26.97 -20.81 -0.20
CA SER A 528 -27.30 -19.55 0.51
C SER A 528 -28.21 -19.79 1.70
N SER A 529 -29.05 -20.82 1.62
CA SER A 529 -29.97 -21.26 2.66
C SER A 529 -30.41 -22.71 2.43
N VAL A 530 -31.08 -23.30 3.41
CA VAL A 530 -31.69 -24.64 3.34
C VAL A 530 -33.04 -24.65 4.05
N LYS A 531 -34.03 -25.34 3.49
CA LYS A 531 -35.42 -25.33 4.00
C LYS A 531 -35.77 -26.67 4.66
N MET A 532 -36.36 -26.57 5.85
CA MET A 532 -36.92 -27.68 6.62
C MET A 532 -38.42 -27.82 6.33
N GLY A 533 -38.84 -28.99 5.79
CA GLY A 533 -40.24 -29.42 5.82
C GLY A 533 -40.96 -29.74 4.51
N GLU A 534 -40.33 -29.68 3.32
CA GLU A 534 -40.96 -30.11 2.04
C GLU A 534 -40.45 -31.47 1.55
N SER A 535 -41.12 -32.13 0.60
CA SER A 535 -40.67 -33.46 0.14
C SER A 535 -39.26 -33.40 -0.48
N LEU A 536 -38.50 -34.50 -0.37
CA LEU A 536 -37.11 -34.61 -0.86
C LEU A 536 -36.93 -34.31 -2.36
N ILE A 537 -38.00 -34.46 -3.15
CA ILE A 537 -37.98 -34.27 -4.61
C ILE A 537 -38.09 -32.78 -4.97
N ASP A 538 -38.89 -32.01 -4.24
CA ASP A 538 -39.12 -30.59 -4.52
C ASP A 538 -37.87 -29.75 -4.17
N ARG A 539 -37.13 -30.14 -3.12
CA ARG A 539 -35.92 -29.42 -2.65
C ARG A 539 -34.71 -29.59 -3.57
N ALA A 540 -34.57 -30.74 -4.23
CA ALA A 540 -33.46 -30.99 -5.17
C ALA A 540 -33.62 -30.17 -6.46
N LEU A 541 -34.85 -29.90 -6.88
CA LEU A 541 -35.17 -29.09 -8.06
C LEU A 541 -34.92 -27.59 -7.82
N ASP A 542 -35.21 -27.09 -6.62
CA ASP A 542 -34.92 -25.69 -6.27
C ASP A 542 -33.41 -25.42 -6.12
N PHE A 543 -32.64 -26.37 -5.58
CA PHE A 543 -31.16 -26.27 -5.55
C PHE A 543 -30.55 -26.22 -6.95
N ILE A 544 -31.11 -26.96 -7.91
CA ILE A 544 -30.67 -26.90 -9.31
C ILE A 544 -31.00 -25.53 -9.91
N ARG A 545 -32.18 -24.96 -9.63
CA ARG A 545 -32.53 -23.61 -10.12
C ARG A 545 -31.61 -22.52 -9.57
N ASP A 546 -31.29 -22.57 -8.28
CA ASP A 546 -30.40 -21.59 -7.62
C ASP A 546 -28.93 -21.68 -8.08
N ILE A 547 -28.50 -22.78 -8.72
CA ILE A 547 -27.19 -22.89 -9.36
C ILE A 547 -27.16 -22.17 -10.72
N PHE A 548 -28.31 -22.04 -11.38
CA PHE A 548 -28.43 -21.51 -12.75
C PHE A 548 -28.96 -20.06 -12.81
N THR A 549 -29.25 -19.43 -11.67
CA THR A 549 -29.56 -18.00 -11.52
C THR A 549 -28.49 -17.31 -10.69
#